data_AF-A0A2U3CFB7-F1
#
_entry.id   AF-A0A2U3CFB7-F1
#
_cell.length_a   1.000
_cell.length_b   1.000
_cell.length_c   1.000
_cell.angle_alpha   90.00
_cell.angle_beta   90.00
_cell.angle_gamma   90.00
#
_symmetry.space_group_name_H-M   'P 1'
#
loop_
_entity.id
_entity.type
_entity.pdbx_description
1 polymer ?
#
loop_
_entity_poly.entity_id
_entity_poly.type
_entity_poly.pdbx_seq_one_letter_code
_entity_poly.pdbx_strand_id
1 'polypeptide(L)'
;MATSDYLDPTFFIDSDSPIIQQKAIDLQSQSADAVDLSISIFNFVRDTIKYKINMSYYAGPDDFKASATLKRKEGFCIPKSILLAALYRSCKIPSRLHFADIINHRSPDYLVKLMGTNVFYFHGYAEVFLNDQWYKLTPSFETELCLKHDFPICTFNGSNDATFPSKDLQDRPFIEYLKDRGVFADLPFSEMVTTFQGYYSGHF
;
A
#
# COMPACT_ATOMS: atom_id res chain seq x y z
N MET A 1 -0.61 12.24 -19.88
CA MET A 1 0.86 12.25 -19.84
C MET A 1 1.28 12.10 -18.39
N ALA A 2 2.12 11.12 -18.05
CA ALA A 2 2.66 11.01 -16.71
C ALA A 2 3.55 12.24 -16.43
N THR A 3 3.22 13.01 -15.39
CA THR A 3 4.02 14.15 -14.93
C THR A 3 5.31 13.64 -14.27
N SER A 4 6.42 14.40 -14.31
CA SER A 4 7.70 13.93 -13.71
C SER A 4 7.57 13.64 -12.21
N ASP A 5 6.62 14.30 -11.54
CA ASP A 5 6.26 14.11 -10.13
C ASP A 5 5.97 12.65 -9.73
N TYR A 6 5.57 11.80 -10.68
CA TYR A 6 5.27 10.37 -10.42
C TYR A 6 6.41 9.43 -10.77
N LEU A 7 7.56 9.96 -11.18
CA LEU A 7 8.79 9.23 -11.48
C LEU A 7 9.91 9.58 -10.52
N ASP A 8 9.94 10.82 -10.03
CA ASP A 8 11.00 11.33 -9.18
C ASP A 8 10.87 10.81 -7.72
N PRO A 9 11.99 10.59 -7.03
CA PRO A 9 11.99 10.27 -5.61
C PRO A 9 11.43 11.44 -4.80
N THR A 10 10.84 11.12 -3.65
CA THR A 10 10.33 12.09 -2.67
C THR A 10 10.80 11.69 -1.28
N PHE A 11 10.30 12.36 -0.22
CA PHE A 11 10.81 12.06 1.13
C PHE A 11 10.41 10.66 1.59
N PHE A 12 9.15 10.26 1.43
CA PHE A 12 8.70 8.93 1.86
C PHE A 12 8.86 7.89 0.75
N ILE A 13 8.61 8.26 -0.50
CA ILE A 13 8.89 7.43 -1.67
C ILE A 13 10.36 7.65 -2.08
N ASP A 14 11.27 7.21 -1.22
CA ASP A 14 12.72 7.34 -1.38
C ASP A 14 13.28 6.32 -2.40
N SER A 15 12.78 6.38 -3.64
CA SER A 15 13.10 5.43 -4.72
C SER A 15 14.54 5.47 -5.20
N ASP A 16 15.30 6.50 -4.83
CA ASP A 16 16.73 6.64 -5.04
C ASP A 16 17.58 6.02 -3.92
N SER A 17 16.96 5.51 -2.85
CA SER A 17 17.66 4.79 -1.79
C SER A 17 18.36 3.54 -2.34
N PRO A 18 19.64 3.28 -2.01
CA PRO A 18 20.39 2.16 -2.58
C PRO A 18 19.73 0.79 -2.40
N ILE A 19 19.03 0.57 -1.29
CA ILE A 19 18.34 -0.71 -1.04
C ILE A 19 17.07 -0.88 -1.87
N ILE A 20 16.40 0.23 -2.22
CA ILE A 20 15.25 0.21 -3.12
C ILE A 20 15.73 -0.05 -4.54
N GLN A 21 16.76 0.67 -4.99
CA GLN A 21 17.37 0.48 -6.30
C GLN A 21 17.88 -0.95 -6.50
N GLN A 22 18.59 -1.50 -5.52
CA GLN A 22 19.06 -2.88 -5.60
C GLN A 22 17.88 -3.86 -5.71
N LYS A 23 16.83 -3.69 -4.91
CA LYS A 23 15.65 -4.55 -4.98
C LYS A 23 14.93 -4.43 -6.33
N ALA A 24 14.83 -3.22 -6.87
CA ALA A 24 14.25 -2.95 -8.19
C ALA A 24 15.06 -3.63 -9.31
N ILE A 25 16.39 -3.56 -9.25
CA ILE A 25 17.29 -4.26 -10.19
C ILE A 25 17.08 -5.77 -10.11
N ASP A 26 17.03 -6.34 -8.91
CA ASP A 26 16.81 -7.78 -8.72
C ASP A 26 15.50 -8.22 -9.39
N LEU A 27 14.40 -7.49 -9.13
CA LEU A 27 13.08 -7.77 -9.72
C LEU A 27 13.10 -7.62 -11.24
N GLN A 28 13.68 -6.53 -11.75
CA GLN A 28 13.79 -6.27 -13.19
C GLN A 28 14.61 -7.35 -13.91
N SER A 29 15.67 -7.88 -13.28
CA SER A 29 16.51 -8.93 -13.87
C SER A 29 15.79 -10.26 -14.07
N GLN A 30 14.66 -10.47 -13.38
CA GLN A 30 13.88 -11.70 -13.40
C GLN A 30 12.58 -11.58 -14.21
N SER A 31 12.31 -10.41 -14.78
CA SER A 31 11.07 -10.13 -15.49
C SER A 31 11.26 -10.05 -17.00
N ALA A 32 10.32 -10.60 -17.75
CA ALA A 32 10.38 -10.65 -19.21
C ALA A 32 10.07 -9.31 -19.88
N ASP A 33 9.13 -8.55 -19.31
CA ASP A 33 8.69 -7.25 -19.82
C ASP A 33 8.17 -6.33 -18.69
N ALA A 34 7.66 -5.15 -19.05
CA ALA A 34 7.16 -4.16 -18.10
C ALA A 34 5.90 -4.62 -17.34
N VAL A 35 5.06 -5.46 -17.95
CA VAL A 35 3.85 -6.00 -17.31
C VAL A 35 4.25 -7.06 -16.28
N ASP A 36 5.11 -8.00 -16.68
CA ASP A 36 5.65 -9.03 -15.80
C ASP A 36 6.43 -8.43 -14.62
N LEU A 37 7.24 -7.39 -14.87
CA LEU A 37 7.89 -6.61 -13.82
C LEU A 37 6.88 -5.98 -12.87
N SER A 38 5.79 -5.44 -13.40
CA SER A 38 4.79 -4.79 -12.56
C SER A 38 4.02 -5.76 -11.69
N ILE A 39 3.72 -6.95 -12.20
CA ILE A 39 3.14 -8.05 -11.44
C ILE A 39 4.13 -8.53 -10.37
N SER A 40 5.41 -8.67 -10.72
CA SER A 40 6.47 -9.10 -9.80
C SER A 40 6.69 -8.13 -8.65
N ILE A 41 6.72 -6.81 -8.92
CA ILE A 41 6.81 -5.75 -7.90
C ILE A 41 5.61 -5.83 -6.95
N PHE A 42 4.39 -5.91 -7.51
CA PHE A 42 3.17 -5.99 -6.70
C PHE A 42 3.17 -7.22 -5.78
N ASN A 43 3.45 -8.41 -6.33
CA ASN A 43 3.50 -9.65 -5.57
C ASN A 43 4.61 -9.63 -4.51
N PHE A 44 5.79 -9.09 -4.84
CA PHE A 44 6.88 -8.93 -3.88
C PHE A 44 6.43 -8.12 -2.66
N VAL A 45 5.85 -6.94 -2.86
CA VAL A 45 5.41 -6.10 -1.73
C VAL A 45 4.23 -6.73 -0.99
N ARG A 46 3.28 -7.34 -1.72
CA ARG A 46 2.11 -8.00 -1.12
C ARG A 46 2.54 -9.13 -0.20
N ASP A 47 3.39 -10.03 -0.69
CA ASP A 47 3.62 -11.33 -0.05
C ASP A 47 4.88 -11.38 0.84
N THR A 48 5.89 -10.54 0.58
CA THR A 48 7.15 -10.58 1.35
C THR A 48 7.22 -9.57 2.49
N ILE A 49 6.35 -8.57 2.50
CA ILE A 49 6.21 -7.61 3.60
C ILE A 49 4.97 -7.99 4.41
N LYS A 50 5.12 -8.45 5.65
CA LYS A 50 3.98 -8.95 6.44
C LYS A 50 3.05 -7.82 6.86
N TYR A 51 1.74 -8.04 6.72
CA TYR A 51 0.76 -7.07 7.21
C TYR A 51 0.73 -7.06 8.73
N LYS A 52 1.08 -5.91 9.32
CA LYS A 52 1.09 -5.75 10.76
C LYS A 52 0.81 -4.31 11.17
N ILE A 53 -0.19 -4.14 12.01
CA ILE A 53 -0.49 -2.87 12.67
C ILE A 53 0.28 -2.88 14.00
N ASN A 54 1.46 -2.27 14.00
CA ASN A 54 2.26 -2.08 15.20
C ASN A 54 2.76 -0.64 15.26
N MET A 55 2.10 0.19 16.07
CA MET A 55 2.37 1.63 16.12
C MET A 55 3.70 2.00 16.75
N SER A 56 4.32 1.11 17.53
CA SER A 56 5.63 1.38 18.12
C SER A 56 6.77 1.50 17.09
N TYR A 57 6.53 1.06 15.85
CA TYR A 57 7.48 1.24 14.74
C TYR A 57 7.44 2.62 14.10
N TYR A 58 6.46 3.47 14.44
CA TYR A 58 6.19 4.72 13.74
C TYR A 58 6.24 5.89 14.72
N ALA A 59 7.46 6.20 15.18
CA ALA A 59 7.73 7.31 16.09
C ALA A 59 7.95 8.63 15.34
N GLY A 60 8.29 8.57 14.05
CA GLY A 60 8.52 9.74 13.22
C GLY A 60 8.32 9.49 11.72
N PRO A 61 8.47 10.54 10.90
CA PRO A 61 8.25 10.46 9.45
C PRO A 61 9.24 9.50 8.75
N ASP A 62 10.48 9.38 9.24
CA ASP A 62 11.47 8.46 8.64
C ASP A 62 11.04 6.98 8.69
N ASP A 63 10.21 6.59 9.65
CA ASP A 63 9.73 5.21 9.79
C ASP A 63 8.75 4.77 8.69
N PHE A 64 8.21 5.75 7.95
CA PHE A 64 7.30 5.57 6.82
C PHE A 64 8.03 5.51 5.47
N LYS A 65 9.34 5.79 5.42
CA LYS A 65 10.11 5.68 4.18
C LYS A 65 9.99 4.28 3.58
N ALA A 66 9.97 4.19 2.25
CA ALA A 66 9.97 2.91 1.55
C ALA A 66 11.16 2.04 1.99
N SER A 67 12.34 2.64 2.08
CA SER A 67 13.56 1.95 2.52
C SER A 67 13.46 1.41 3.95
N ALA A 68 12.81 2.13 4.87
CA ALA A 68 12.56 1.67 6.24
C ALA A 68 11.61 0.45 6.24
N THR A 69 10.54 0.51 5.45
CA THR A 69 9.58 -0.59 5.30
C THR A 69 10.25 -1.85 4.71
N LEU A 70 11.08 -1.70 3.68
CA LEU A 70 11.81 -2.81 3.07
C LEU A 70 12.77 -3.48 4.07
N LYS A 71 13.47 -2.71 4.90
CA LYS A 71 14.35 -3.25 5.96
C LYS A 71 13.56 -4.00 7.02
N ARG A 72 12.44 -3.42 7.45
CA ARG A 72 11.60 -3.96 8.52
C ARG A 72 10.84 -5.23 8.11
N LYS A 73 10.52 -5.38 6.82
CA LYS A 73 9.71 -6.49 6.25
C LYS A 73 8.32 -6.64 6.87
N GLU A 74 7.83 -5.60 7.53
CA GLU A 74 6.52 -5.53 8.14
C GLU A 74 5.95 -4.12 7.98
N GLY A 75 4.64 -4.02 7.80
CA GLY A 75 3.91 -2.75 7.77
C GLY A 75 2.43 -2.94 7.51
N PHE A 76 1.64 -1.89 7.75
CA PHE A 76 0.22 -1.86 7.36
C PHE A 76 0.05 -1.23 5.97
N CYS A 77 -1.18 -0.94 5.57
CA CYS A 77 -1.52 -0.50 4.21
C CYS A 77 -0.68 0.69 3.70
N ILE A 78 -0.44 1.71 4.52
CA ILE A 78 0.30 2.92 4.14
C ILE A 78 1.77 2.63 3.81
N PRO A 79 2.63 2.15 4.73
CA PRO A 79 4.04 1.89 4.45
C PRO A 79 4.25 0.87 3.32
N LYS A 80 3.37 -0.13 3.20
CA LYS A 80 3.41 -1.08 2.07
C LYS A 80 3.11 -0.39 0.73
N SER A 81 2.17 0.56 0.70
CA SER A 81 1.87 1.33 -0.52
C SER A 81 2.99 2.29 -0.89
N ILE A 82 3.66 2.88 0.09
CA ILE A 82 4.86 3.70 -0.11
C ILE A 82 5.99 2.86 -0.71
N LEU A 83 6.25 1.66 -0.18
CA LEU A 83 7.24 0.75 -0.75
C LEU A 83 6.87 0.34 -2.19
N LEU A 84 5.60 0.02 -2.43
CA LEU A 84 5.11 -0.33 -3.76
C LEU A 84 5.38 0.80 -4.77
N ALA A 85 5.00 2.03 -4.42
CA ALA A 85 5.25 3.19 -5.27
C ALA A 85 6.75 3.39 -5.53
N ALA A 86 7.60 3.25 -4.51
CA ALA A 86 9.04 3.48 -4.63
C ALA A 86 9.73 2.48 -5.55
N LEU A 87 9.34 1.20 -5.49
CA LEU A 87 9.86 0.17 -6.40
C LEU A 87 9.47 0.46 -7.86
N TYR A 88 8.23 0.88 -8.12
CA TYR A 88 7.81 1.30 -9.46
C TYR A 88 8.64 2.48 -9.98
N ARG A 89 8.80 3.54 -9.17
CA ARG A 89 9.60 4.72 -9.56
C ARG A 89 11.06 4.38 -9.82
N SER A 90 11.63 3.48 -9.01
CA SER A 90 13.00 2.98 -9.22
C SER A 90 13.15 2.24 -10.55
N CYS A 91 12.09 1.58 -11.03
CA CYS A 91 12.02 0.95 -12.36
C CYS A 91 11.59 1.91 -13.48
N LYS A 92 11.48 3.22 -13.22
CA LYS A 92 11.00 4.23 -14.17
C LYS A 92 9.57 3.99 -14.65
N ILE A 93 8.74 3.35 -13.83
CA ILE A 93 7.31 3.18 -14.04
C ILE A 93 6.59 4.24 -13.19
N PRO A 94 5.78 5.13 -13.77
CA PRO A 94 5.11 6.16 -12.99
C PRO A 94 4.18 5.56 -11.94
N SER A 95 4.27 6.06 -10.70
CA SER A 95 3.43 5.62 -9.60
C SER A 95 3.08 6.76 -8.65
N ARG A 96 1.91 6.64 -8.02
CA ARG A 96 1.40 7.61 -7.04
C ARG A 96 0.67 6.90 -5.90
N LEU A 97 0.54 7.57 -4.76
CA LEU A 97 -0.23 7.07 -3.64
C LEU A 97 -1.70 7.45 -3.84
N HIS A 98 -2.60 6.60 -3.35
CA HIS A 98 -4.03 6.87 -3.29
C HIS A 98 -4.53 6.48 -1.90
N PHE A 99 -5.31 7.36 -1.28
CA PHE A 99 -5.89 7.10 0.04
C PHE A 99 -7.41 7.12 0.03
N ALA A 100 -8.01 6.29 0.89
CA ALA A 100 -9.44 6.30 1.15
C ALA A 100 -9.73 6.05 2.64
N ASP A 101 -10.92 6.39 3.09
CA ASP A 101 -11.45 5.88 4.36
C ASP A 101 -12.27 4.62 4.07
N ILE A 102 -12.05 3.56 4.84
CA ILE A 102 -12.74 2.28 4.64
C ILE A 102 -13.34 1.75 5.93
N ILE A 103 -14.36 0.91 5.83
CA ILE A 103 -14.76 -0.02 6.88
C ILE A 103 -14.25 -1.40 6.50
N ASN A 104 -13.67 -2.12 7.46
CA ASN A 104 -13.39 -3.54 7.31
C ASN A 104 -14.32 -4.34 8.22
N HIS A 105 -15.35 -4.94 7.62
CA HIS A 105 -16.35 -5.75 8.32
C HIS A 105 -15.80 -7.05 8.91
N ARG A 106 -14.58 -7.43 8.52
CA ARG A 106 -13.89 -8.65 8.98
C ARG A 106 -12.75 -8.33 9.94
N SER A 107 -12.59 -7.07 10.37
CA SER A 107 -11.62 -6.68 11.39
C SER A 107 -11.92 -7.36 12.74
N PRO A 108 -10.90 -7.88 13.45
CA PRO A 108 -11.09 -8.43 14.78
C PRO A 108 -11.61 -7.39 15.77
N ASP A 109 -12.51 -7.80 16.68
CA ASP A 109 -13.10 -6.91 17.70
C ASP A 109 -12.07 -6.18 18.55
N TYR A 110 -10.93 -6.82 18.88
CA TYR A 110 -9.89 -6.17 19.66
C TYR A 110 -9.26 -4.99 18.91
N LEU A 111 -9.16 -5.07 17.58
CA LEU A 111 -8.62 -4.02 16.75
C LEU A 111 -9.62 -2.86 16.65
N VAL A 112 -10.91 -3.15 16.45
CA VAL A 112 -11.97 -2.12 16.45
C VAL A 112 -12.02 -1.39 17.79
N LYS A 113 -11.90 -2.12 18.91
CA LYS A 113 -11.81 -1.53 20.26
C LYS A 113 -10.55 -0.68 20.44
N LEU A 114 -9.41 -1.16 19.96
CA LEU A 114 -8.15 -0.41 20.00
C LEU A 114 -8.22 0.87 19.16
N MET A 115 -8.87 0.86 18.00
CA MET A 115 -8.99 2.06 17.16
C MET A 115 -10.10 3.01 17.65
N GLY A 116 -11.00 2.55 18.53
CA GLY A 116 -12.19 3.30 18.97
C GLY A 116 -13.28 3.45 17.89
N THR A 117 -13.07 2.87 16.72
CA THR A 117 -13.94 2.95 15.54
C THR A 117 -13.69 1.75 14.63
N ASN A 118 -14.65 1.43 13.76
CA ASN A 118 -14.45 0.47 12.67
C ASN A 118 -14.13 1.15 11.32
N VAL A 119 -13.94 2.47 11.33
CA VAL A 119 -13.46 3.22 10.17
C VAL A 119 -11.93 3.28 10.21
N PHE A 120 -11.31 2.70 9.20
CA PHE A 120 -9.89 2.81 8.93
C PHE A 120 -9.66 4.00 8.01
N TYR A 121 -9.41 5.14 8.62
CA TYR A 121 -8.98 6.37 7.95
C TYR A 121 -7.62 6.19 7.28
N PHE A 122 -7.45 6.83 6.11
CA PHE A 122 -6.21 6.78 5.32
C PHE A 122 -5.76 5.36 4.95
N HIS A 123 -6.69 4.47 4.58
CA HIS A 123 -6.31 3.25 3.88
C HIS A 123 -5.51 3.59 2.63
N GLY A 124 -4.25 3.15 2.61
CA GLY A 124 -3.32 3.39 1.51
C GLY A 124 -3.30 2.26 0.51
N TYR A 125 -3.29 2.62 -0.77
CA TYR A 125 -2.90 1.80 -1.90
C TYR A 125 -2.08 2.66 -2.88
N ALA A 126 -1.47 2.04 -3.89
CA ALA A 126 -0.73 2.77 -4.92
C ALA A 126 -1.46 2.68 -6.26
N GLU A 127 -1.26 3.65 -7.13
CA GLU A 127 -1.59 3.52 -8.54
C GLU A 127 -0.33 3.45 -9.38
N VAL A 128 -0.36 2.60 -10.42
CA VAL A 128 0.74 2.45 -11.38
C VAL A 128 0.24 2.78 -12.79
N PHE A 129 1.05 3.47 -13.58
CA PHE A 129 0.74 3.78 -14.96
C PHE A 129 1.35 2.74 -15.91
N LEU A 130 0.49 1.95 -16.57
CA LEU A 130 0.88 0.89 -17.52
C LEU A 130 -0.08 0.91 -18.71
N ASN A 131 0.44 0.69 -19.91
CA ASN A 131 -0.36 0.64 -21.15
C ASN A 131 -1.34 1.82 -21.27
N ASP A 132 -0.83 3.03 -21.02
CA ASP A 132 -1.56 4.30 -21.06
C ASP A 132 -2.73 4.44 -20.05
N GLN A 133 -2.76 3.60 -19.01
CA GLN A 133 -3.81 3.60 -17.99
C GLN A 133 -3.24 3.52 -16.57
N TRP A 134 -3.98 4.08 -15.61
CA TRP A 134 -3.69 3.96 -14.18
C TRP A 134 -4.44 2.75 -13.62
N TYR A 135 -3.71 1.89 -12.90
CA TYR A 135 -4.27 0.74 -12.19
C TYR A 135 -4.09 0.90 -10.68
N LYS A 136 -5.15 0.63 -9.91
CA LYS A 136 -5.16 0.69 -8.45
C LYS A 136 -4.69 -0.62 -7.85
N LEU A 137 -3.66 -0.57 -7.01
CA LEU A 137 -2.99 -1.74 -6.47
C LEU A 137 -2.90 -1.66 -4.95
N THR A 138 -3.63 -2.54 -4.28
CA THR A 138 -3.66 -2.68 -2.81
C THR A 138 -2.76 -3.83 -2.37
N PRO A 139 -1.52 -3.57 -1.92
CA PRO A 139 -0.59 -4.63 -1.53
C PRO A 139 -0.83 -5.14 -0.10
N SER A 140 -1.93 -4.77 0.55
CA SER A 140 -2.09 -4.83 2.01
C SER A 140 -1.99 -6.24 2.59
N PHE A 141 -2.87 -7.16 2.26
CA PHE A 141 -2.85 -8.50 2.86
C PHE A 141 -2.04 -9.46 2.00
N GLU A 142 -1.03 -10.12 2.59
CA GLU A 142 -0.31 -11.20 1.93
C GLU A 142 -1.22 -12.40 1.67
N THR A 143 -0.91 -13.16 0.62
CA THR A 143 -1.67 -14.35 0.22
C THR A 143 -1.89 -15.32 1.38
N GLU A 144 -0.84 -15.57 2.19
CA GLU A 144 -0.90 -16.45 3.36
C GLU A 144 -1.94 -15.99 4.39
N LEU A 145 -2.02 -14.68 4.67
CA LEU A 145 -2.99 -14.09 5.59
C LEU A 145 -4.39 -14.22 5.02
N CYS A 146 -4.57 -13.90 3.73
CA CYS A 146 -5.87 -14.03 3.08
C CYS A 146 -6.39 -15.47 3.16
N LEU A 147 -5.56 -16.47 2.82
CA LEU A 147 -5.93 -17.87 2.89
C LEU A 147 -6.27 -18.33 4.31
N LYS A 148 -5.51 -17.87 5.32
CA LYS A 148 -5.76 -18.21 6.72
C LYS A 148 -7.10 -17.69 7.25
N HIS A 149 -7.60 -16.58 6.69
CA HIS A 149 -8.78 -15.88 7.18
C HIS A 149 -9.97 -15.91 6.21
N ASP A 150 -9.87 -16.69 5.13
CA ASP A 150 -10.84 -16.76 4.03
C ASP A 150 -11.15 -15.39 3.41
N PHE A 151 -10.13 -14.51 3.33
CA PHE A 151 -10.27 -13.22 2.67
C PHE A 151 -9.99 -13.33 1.17
N PRO A 152 -10.68 -12.53 0.33
CA PRO A 152 -10.29 -12.36 -1.06
C PRO A 152 -8.84 -11.89 -1.22
N ILE A 153 -8.13 -12.48 -2.18
CA ILE A 153 -6.75 -12.09 -2.51
C ILE A 153 -6.80 -11.00 -3.58
N CYS A 154 -6.18 -9.85 -3.31
CA CYS A 154 -5.96 -8.83 -4.33
C CYS A 154 -4.92 -9.34 -5.32
N THR A 155 -5.35 -9.66 -6.56
CA THR A 155 -4.49 -10.20 -7.61
C THR A 155 -4.34 -9.16 -8.72
N PHE A 156 -3.09 -8.84 -9.08
CA PHE A 156 -2.81 -7.98 -10.22
C PHE A 156 -2.36 -8.83 -11.41
N ASN A 157 -3.03 -8.65 -12.56
CA ASN A 157 -2.77 -9.38 -13.80
C ASN A 157 -2.24 -8.48 -14.93
N GLY A 158 -1.85 -7.24 -14.63
CA GLY A 158 -1.37 -6.27 -15.62
C GLY A 158 -2.45 -5.51 -16.39
N SER A 159 -3.73 -5.80 -16.17
CA SER A 159 -4.84 -5.22 -16.96
C SER A 159 -6.10 -4.87 -16.15
N ASN A 160 -6.14 -5.16 -14.85
CA ASN A 160 -7.27 -4.86 -13.98
C ASN A 160 -6.76 -4.33 -12.64
N ASP A 161 -7.57 -3.51 -11.98
CA ASP A 161 -7.32 -3.08 -10.61
C ASP A 161 -7.22 -4.28 -9.66
N ALA A 162 -6.31 -4.18 -8.69
CA ALA A 162 -6.16 -5.10 -7.57
C ALA A 162 -6.54 -4.36 -6.27
N THR A 163 -7.84 -4.19 -6.05
CA THR A 163 -8.38 -3.54 -4.84
C THR A 163 -9.21 -4.51 -4.02
N PHE A 164 -9.46 -4.17 -2.76
CA PHE A 164 -10.35 -4.98 -1.94
C PHE A 164 -11.78 -5.00 -2.51
N PRO A 165 -12.40 -6.18 -2.67
CA PRO A 165 -13.80 -6.27 -3.07
C PRO A 165 -14.74 -5.92 -1.90
N SER A 166 -15.97 -5.54 -2.23
CA SER A 166 -17.00 -5.24 -1.23
C SER A 166 -17.52 -6.47 -0.49
N LYS A 167 -17.31 -7.66 -1.04
CA LYS A 167 -17.75 -8.93 -0.47
C LYS A 167 -16.62 -9.92 -0.32
N ASP A 168 -16.72 -10.78 0.69
CA ASP A 168 -15.80 -11.89 0.90
C ASP A 168 -16.17 -13.12 0.05
N LEU A 169 -15.42 -14.22 0.23
CA LEU A 169 -15.62 -15.47 -0.52
C LEU A 169 -16.94 -16.19 -0.19
N GLN A 170 -17.70 -15.72 0.81
CA GLN A 170 -19.02 -16.21 1.20
C GLN A 170 -20.13 -15.18 0.96
N ASP A 171 -19.90 -14.18 0.11
CA ASP A 171 -20.86 -13.12 -0.24
C ASP A 171 -21.26 -12.21 0.94
N ARG A 172 -20.50 -12.22 2.05
CA ARG A 172 -20.71 -11.31 3.18
C ARG A 172 -19.97 -9.99 2.96
N PRO A 173 -20.41 -8.87 3.57
CA PRO A 173 -19.67 -7.61 3.52
C PRO A 173 -18.20 -7.77 3.95
N PHE A 174 -17.27 -7.21 3.18
CA PHE A 174 -15.84 -7.24 3.46
C PHE A 174 -15.27 -5.84 3.65
N ILE A 175 -14.98 -5.11 2.56
CA ILE A 175 -14.48 -3.74 2.61
C ILE A 175 -15.51 -2.77 2.02
N GLU A 176 -15.87 -1.74 2.76
CA GLU A 176 -16.68 -0.63 2.28
C GLU A 176 -15.80 0.62 2.14
N TYR A 177 -15.73 1.24 0.96
CA TYR A 177 -15.02 2.50 0.75
C TYR A 177 -15.97 3.67 1.02
N LEU A 178 -15.67 4.47 2.03
CA LEU A 178 -16.53 5.57 2.50
C LEU A 178 -16.18 6.90 1.85
N LYS A 179 -14.89 7.21 1.74
CA LYS A 179 -14.40 8.49 1.24
C LYS A 179 -13.12 8.30 0.44
N ASP A 180 -13.14 8.73 -0.81
CA ASP A 180 -11.94 8.91 -1.62
C ASP A 180 -11.20 10.18 -1.14
N ARG A 181 -9.93 10.04 -0.75
CA ARG A 181 -9.06 11.16 -0.34
C ARG A 181 -8.17 11.66 -1.48
N GLY A 182 -8.20 11.00 -2.63
CA GLY A 182 -7.49 11.36 -3.83
C GLY A 182 -6.09 10.76 -3.90
N VAL A 183 -5.34 11.29 -4.86
CA VAL A 183 -4.01 10.83 -5.26
C VAL A 183 -2.94 11.83 -4.89
N PHE A 184 -1.76 11.33 -4.50
CA PHE A 184 -0.66 12.14 -3.99
C PHE A 184 0.68 11.69 -4.58
N ALA A 185 1.55 12.65 -4.87
CA ALA A 185 2.91 12.40 -5.33
C ALA A 185 3.84 11.90 -4.21
N ASP A 186 3.51 12.18 -2.95
CA ASP A 186 4.19 11.66 -1.74
C ASP A 186 3.14 11.48 -0.62
N LEU A 187 3.51 10.90 0.53
CA LEU A 187 2.62 10.74 1.67
C LEU A 187 2.20 12.13 2.22
N PRO A 188 0.89 12.46 2.30
CA PRO A 188 0.41 13.68 2.97
C PRO A 188 0.49 13.52 4.50
N PHE A 189 1.71 13.42 5.03
CA PHE A 189 1.98 12.98 6.40
C PHE A 189 1.31 13.84 7.46
N SER A 190 1.36 15.17 7.33
CA SER A 190 0.71 16.07 8.30
C SER A 190 -0.81 15.91 8.32
N GLU A 191 -1.45 15.72 7.17
CA GLU A 191 -2.90 15.49 7.08
C GLU A 191 -3.27 14.13 7.67
N MET A 192 -2.49 13.09 7.34
CA MET A 192 -2.66 11.74 7.90
C MET A 192 -2.56 11.76 9.43
N VAL A 193 -1.50 12.36 9.99
CA VAL A 193 -1.30 12.46 11.44
C VAL A 193 -2.43 13.25 12.10
N THR A 194 -2.81 14.40 11.54
CA THR A 194 -3.94 15.21 12.06
C THR A 194 -5.23 14.40 12.09
N THR A 195 -5.48 13.60 11.04
CA THR A 195 -6.66 12.74 10.95
C THR A 195 -6.61 11.62 11.99
N PHE A 196 -5.45 10.97 12.17
CA PHE A 196 -5.29 9.91 13.17
C PHE A 196 -5.51 10.44 14.59
N GLN A 197 -4.93 11.59 14.92
CA GLN A 197 -5.14 12.24 16.23
C GLN A 197 -6.60 12.61 16.49
N GLY A 198 -7.33 13.02 15.44
CA GLY A 198 -8.74 13.39 15.55
C GLY A 198 -9.69 12.21 15.75
N TYR A 199 -9.37 11.03 15.19
CA TYR A 199 -10.32 9.89 15.15
C TYR A 199 -9.90 8.65 15.95
N TYR A 200 -8.61 8.46 16.24
CA TYR A 200 -8.08 7.26 16.92
C TYR A 200 -7.64 7.55 18.37
N SER A 201 -8.36 8.45 19.04
CA SER A 201 -8.05 9.00 20.37
C SER A 201 -7.38 8.00 21.34
N GLY A 202 -6.15 8.31 21.77
CA GLY A 202 -5.41 7.58 22.82
C GLY A 202 -4.43 6.50 22.33
N HIS A 203 -4.36 6.24 21.03
CA HIS A 203 -3.55 5.15 20.47
C HIS A 203 -2.57 5.57 19.36
N PHE A 204 -2.57 6.86 18.98
CA PHE A 204 -1.73 7.50 17.96
C PHE A 204 -1.30 8.89 18.41
#